data_AF-A0A2E5C9Y5-F1
#
_entry.id   AF-A0A2E5C9Y5-F1
#
_cell.length_a   1.000
_cell.length_b   1.000
_cell.length_c   1.000
_cell.angle_alpha   90.00
_cell.angle_beta   90.00
_cell.angle_gamma   90.00
#
_symmetry.space_group_name_H-M   'P 1'
#
loop_
_entity.id
_entity.type
_entity.pdbx_description
1 polymer ?
#
loop_
_entity_poly.entity_id
_entity_poly.type
_entity_poly.pdbx_seq_one_letter_code
_entity_poly.pdbx_strand_id
1 'polypeptide(L)'
;MNIRALLWLPIILGISCSSVDRLTVNTTARVMEKGANQINHEPDWHFFKQAAPANIKMIEGLSFANPDNDKLLAMLAKSYGGYAYGVLETLNLDDALKDREKLFYKDQAIGAYTKSLNYGLKYLERKGIKKTDVFSKEAAAKLPILLEEKLDSDDKTAVFFTGQSLGGLINLQKENVLLISRIGAAKALMDWVCQRDMDFEGGACHLFYALYEASRPAMLGGNLEKGKKLFKKFIKEHPYNLLGRVSYIQYYVIPMMDEVEYAKQREALIREFSIWEKVKNAGAQDSRVENYLKRGHLNLFNAIANERFKIIEKNKDNIF
;
A
#
# COMPACT_ATOMS: atom_id res chain seq x y z
N MET A 1 52.36 -56.42 18.82
CA MET A 1 51.70 -55.79 17.66
C MET A 1 50.59 -54.89 18.22
N ASN A 2 50.89 -53.59 18.43
CA ASN A 2 50.00 -52.66 19.11
C ASN A 2 49.08 -51.97 18.10
N ILE A 3 47.83 -52.41 18.01
CA ILE A 3 46.81 -51.75 17.18
C ILE A 3 46.17 -50.65 18.04
N ARG A 4 46.54 -49.39 17.74
CA ARG A 4 45.86 -48.20 18.27
C ARG A 4 44.49 -48.10 17.59
N ALA A 5 43.42 -48.41 18.32
CA ALA A 5 42.06 -48.13 17.89
C ALA A 5 41.83 -46.61 17.95
N LEU A 6 41.83 -45.96 16.78
CA LEU A 6 41.45 -44.56 16.62
C LEU A 6 39.92 -44.49 16.70
N LEU A 7 39.38 -44.15 17.87
CA LEU A 7 37.96 -43.84 18.06
C LEU A 7 37.65 -42.52 17.34
N TRP A 8 37.07 -42.60 16.15
CA TRP A 8 36.42 -41.47 15.49
C TRP A 8 35.12 -41.14 16.23
N LEU A 9 35.16 -40.13 17.08
CA LEU A 9 33.97 -39.52 17.67
C LEU A 9 33.30 -38.68 16.56
N PRO A 10 32.07 -39.00 16.11
CA PRO A 10 31.37 -38.14 15.18
C PRO A 10 31.03 -36.84 15.93
N ILE A 11 31.64 -35.74 15.49
CA ILE A 11 31.28 -34.38 15.91
C ILE A 11 29.87 -34.13 15.38
N ILE A 12 28.85 -34.44 16.18
CA ILE A 12 27.49 -33.96 15.96
C ILE A 12 27.54 -32.47 16.23
N LEU A 13 27.79 -31.68 15.19
CA LEU A 13 27.61 -30.23 15.19
C LEU A 13 26.17 -29.97 15.65
N GLY A 14 26.01 -29.51 16.89
CA GLY A 14 24.72 -29.21 17.49
C GLY A 14 24.04 -28.09 16.73
N ILE A 15 23.20 -28.45 15.76
CA ILE A 15 22.28 -27.53 15.12
C ILE A 15 21.25 -27.18 16.19
N SER A 16 21.48 -26.08 16.91
CA SER A 16 20.52 -25.54 17.88
C SER A 16 19.16 -25.37 17.21
N CYS A 17 18.06 -25.78 17.85
CA CYS A 17 16.70 -25.65 17.31
C CYS A 17 16.41 -24.23 16.78
N SER A 18 16.98 -23.20 17.42
CA SER A 18 16.84 -21.80 16.99
C SER A 18 17.43 -21.50 15.60
N SER A 19 18.46 -22.25 15.17
CA SER A 19 19.04 -22.12 13.83
C SER A 19 18.22 -22.84 12.76
N VAL A 20 17.59 -23.98 13.11
CA VAL A 20 16.65 -24.70 12.24
C VAL A 20 15.38 -23.88 12.02
N ASP A 21 14.84 -23.27 13.07
CA ASP A 21 13.66 -22.42 13.01
C ASP A 21 13.91 -21.20 12.11
N ARG A 22 15.04 -20.51 12.31
CA ARG A 22 15.44 -19.37 11.45
C ARG A 22 15.62 -19.77 9.99
N LEU A 23 16.27 -20.91 9.72
CA LEU A 23 16.47 -21.41 8.35
C LEU A 23 15.14 -21.74 7.67
N THR A 24 14.23 -22.40 8.40
CA THR A 24 12.90 -22.77 7.92
C THR A 24 12.09 -21.51 7.61
N VAL A 25 12.03 -20.56 8.55
CA VAL A 25 11.33 -19.29 8.37
C VAL A 25 11.91 -18.48 7.20
N ASN A 26 13.23 -18.45 7.03
CA ASN A 26 13.87 -17.78 5.89
C ASN A 26 13.48 -18.40 4.54
N THR A 27 13.33 -19.71 4.49
CA THR A 27 12.92 -20.41 3.27
C THR A 27 11.44 -20.16 2.96
N THR A 28 10.58 -20.24 3.97
CA THR A 28 9.15 -19.90 3.84
C THR A 28 8.96 -18.44 3.38
N ALA A 29 9.68 -17.49 3.99
CA ALA A 29 9.61 -16.07 3.63
C ALA A 29 9.95 -15.83 2.15
N ARG A 30 11.00 -16.49 1.62
CA ARG A 30 11.37 -16.40 0.19
C ARG A 30 10.28 -16.93 -0.74
N VAL A 31 9.61 -18.02 -0.38
CA VAL A 31 8.51 -18.57 -1.18
C VAL A 31 7.33 -17.61 -1.17
N MET A 32 6.96 -17.10 -0.01
CA MET A 32 5.84 -16.14 0.11
C MET A 32 6.11 -14.84 -0.64
N GLU A 33 7.33 -14.30 -0.56
CA GLU A 33 7.75 -13.08 -1.27
C GLU A 33 7.57 -13.24 -2.79
N LYS A 34 8.00 -14.38 -3.37
CA LYS A 34 7.81 -14.66 -4.80
C LYS A 34 6.34 -14.68 -5.21
N GLY A 35 5.47 -15.16 -4.33
CA GLY A 35 4.03 -15.22 -4.56
C GLY A 35 3.28 -13.94 -4.18
N ALA A 36 3.92 -12.97 -3.50
CA ALA A 36 3.23 -11.84 -2.88
C ALA A 36 2.48 -10.96 -3.89
N ASN A 37 2.99 -10.85 -5.12
CA ASN A 37 2.35 -10.07 -6.18
C ASN A 37 1.15 -10.77 -6.82
N GLN A 38 0.92 -12.06 -6.56
CA GLN A 38 -0.25 -12.78 -7.04
C GLN A 38 -1.55 -12.19 -6.48
N ILE A 39 -1.51 -11.61 -5.29
CA ILE A 39 -2.67 -10.96 -4.67
C ILE A 39 -3.22 -9.82 -5.54
N ASN A 40 -2.36 -9.14 -6.30
CA ASN A 40 -2.78 -8.06 -7.19
C ASN A 40 -3.62 -8.55 -8.38
N HIS A 41 -3.63 -9.87 -8.64
CA HIS A 41 -4.44 -10.50 -9.67
C HIS A 41 -5.87 -10.84 -9.23
N GLU A 42 -6.21 -10.66 -7.95
CA GLU A 42 -7.53 -10.94 -7.38
C GLU A 42 -8.60 -9.93 -7.86
N PRO A 43 -9.59 -10.33 -8.67
CA PRO A 43 -10.67 -9.42 -9.10
C PRO A 43 -11.83 -9.32 -8.10
N ASP A 44 -11.88 -10.14 -7.05
CA ASP A 44 -12.91 -10.12 -6.01
C ASP A 44 -12.40 -9.46 -4.72
N TRP A 45 -12.82 -8.22 -4.51
CA TRP A 45 -12.51 -7.46 -3.29
C TRP A 45 -13.05 -8.13 -2.02
N HIS A 46 -14.20 -8.82 -2.09
CA HIS A 46 -14.78 -9.48 -0.92
C HIS A 46 -13.95 -10.69 -0.50
N PHE A 47 -13.46 -11.46 -1.47
CA PHE A 47 -12.55 -12.55 -1.22
C PHE A 47 -11.23 -12.03 -0.61
N PHE A 48 -10.62 -11.01 -1.21
CA PHE A 48 -9.43 -10.36 -0.67
C PHE A 48 -9.64 -9.87 0.76
N LYS A 49 -10.74 -9.15 1.03
CA LYS A 49 -11.10 -8.63 2.35
C LYS A 49 -11.17 -9.73 3.41
N GLN A 50 -11.79 -10.87 3.07
CA GLN A 50 -11.96 -11.99 4.01
C GLN A 50 -10.65 -12.76 4.24
N ALA A 51 -9.83 -12.91 3.20
CA ALA A 51 -8.59 -13.69 3.27
C ALA A 51 -7.41 -12.92 3.90
N ALA A 52 -7.31 -11.60 3.67
CA ALA A 52 -6.16 -10.80 4.04
C ALA A 52 -5.80 -10.87 5.55
N PRO A 53 -6.76 -10.76 6.50
CA PRO A 53 -6.44 -10.79 7.93
C PRO A 53 -5.73 -12.08 8.37
N ALA A 54 -6.21 -13.24 7.92
CA ALA A 54 -5.62 -14.54 8.27
C ALA A 54 -4.17 -14.65 7.73
N ASN A 55 -3.96 -14.24 6.48
CA ASN A 55 -2.61 -14.23 5.89
C ASN A 55 -1.67 -13.27 6.63
N ILE A 56 -2.13 -12.07 7.00
CA ILE A 56 -1.36 -11.13 7.81
C ILE A 56 -0.96 -11.76 9.15
N LYS A 57 -1.89 -12.42 9.85
CA LYS A 57 -1.61 -13.09 11.14
C LYS A 57 -0.60 -14.23 10.99
N MET A 58 -0.64 -14.97 9.88
CA MET A 58 0.36 -15.99 9.57
C MET A 58 1.76 -15.36 9.43
N ILE A 59 1.90 -14.27 8.67
CA ILE A 59 3.18 -13.56 8.51
C ILE A 59 3.65 -12.98 9.87
N GLU A 60 2.74 -12.46 10.70
CA GLU A 60 3.07 -12.01 12.06
C GLU A 60 3.65 -13.16 12.91
N GLY A 61 3.06 -14.36 12.85
CA GLY A 61 3.57 -15.54 13.55
C GLY A 61 4.98 -15.94 13.10
N LEU A 62 5.23 -15.93 11.79
CA LEU A 62 6.57 -16.16 11.24
C LEU A 62 7.57 -15.08 11.65
N SER A 63 7.14 -13.81 11.64
CA SER A 63 7.99 -12.69 12.07
C SER A 63 8.25 -12.73 13.57
N PHE A 64 7.34 -13.26 14.38
CA PHE A 64 7.59 -13.49 15.79
C PHE A 64 8.68 -14.55 16.01
N ALA A 65 8.65 -15.63 15.23
CA ALA A 65 9.67 -16.67 15.26
C ALA A 65 11.05 -16.20 14.73
N ASN A 66 11.07 -15.29 13.75
CA ASN A 66 12.29 -14.66 13.25
C ASN A 66 12.13 -13.13 13.12
N PRO A 67 12.31 -12.37 14.22
CA PRO A 67 12.02 -10.93 14.28
C PRO A 67 12.94 -10.06 13.41
N ASP A 68 14.04 -10.63 12.96
CA ASP A 68 15.12 -9.96 12.22
C ASP A 68 15.08 -10.30 10.73
N ASN A 69 14.02 -10.92 10.24
CA ASN A 69 13.88 -11.25 8.82
C ASN A 69 13.33 -10.05 8.04
N ASP A 70 14.20 -9.40 7.27
CA ASP A 70 13.89 -8.23 6.41
C ASP A 70 12.68 -8.48 5.50
N LYS A 71 12.56 -9.67 4.91
CA LYS A 71 11.45 -10.01 3.99
C LYS A 71 10.12 -10.03 4.72
N LEU A 72 10.06 -10.63 5.91
CA LEU A 72 8.85 -10.64 6.72
C LEU A 72 8.46 -9.24 7.20
N LEU A 73 9.43 -8.41 7.57
CA LEU A 73 9.19 -7.02 7.95
C LEU A 73 8.62 -6.21 6.78
N ALA A 74 9.23 -6.31 5.59
CA ALA A 74 8.73 -5.65 4.38
C ALA A 74 7.33 -6.16 3.99
N MET A 75 7.09 -7.46 4.07
CA MET A 75 5.78 -8.08 3.81
C MET A 75 4.73 -7.61 4.81
N LEU A 76 5.06 -7.46 6.10
CA LEU A 76 4.12 -6.97 7.11
C LEU A 76 3.82 -5.48 6.93
N ALA A 77 4.82 -4.67 6.57
CA ALA A 77 4.61 -3.29 6.18
C ALA A 77 3.63 -3.21 5.00
N LYS A 78 3.90 -3.96 3.91
CA LYS A 78 3.02 -4.06 2.74
C LYS A 78 1.61 -4.53 3.09
N SER A 79 1.50 -5.62 3.83
CA SER A 79 0.21 -6.27 4.07
C SER A 79 -0.69 -5.41 4.95
N TYR A 80 -0.16 -4.83 6.03
CA TYR A 80 -0.94 -3.93 6.87
C TYR A 80 -1.28 -2.60 6.17
N GLY A 81 -0.33 -2.00 5.43
CA GLY A 81 -0.56 -0.73 4.72
C GLY A 81 -1.56 -0.89 3.59
N GLY A 82 -1.39 -1.94 2.78
CA GLY A 82 -2.32 -2.30 1.71
C GLY A 82 -3.71 -2.67 2.24
N TYR A 83 -3.82 -3.40 3.36
CA TYR A 83 -5.12 -3.72 3.98
C TYR A 83 -5.81 -2.48 4.54
N ALA A 84 -5.06 -1.58 5.18
CA ALA A 84 -5.57 -0.30 5.66
C ALA A 84 -6.16 0.53 4.50
N TYR A 85 -5.42 0.68 3.41
CA TYR A 85 -5.87 1.43 2.24
C TYR A 85 -7.02 0.74 1.47
N GLY A 86 -6.83 -0.52 1.10
CA GLY A 86 -7.70 -1.23 0.17
C GLY A 86 -9.02 -1.68 0.81
N VAL A 87 -9.03 -1.95 2.11
CA VAL A 87 -10.19 -2.47 2.84
C VAL A 87 -10.72 -1.46 3.85
N LEU A 88 -9.91 -1.07 4.84
CA LEU A 88 -10.41 -0.32 5.99
C LEU A 88 -10.81 1.11 5.60
N GLU A 89 -10.00 1.80 4.80
CA GLU A 89 -10.38 3.11 4.25
C GLU A 89 -11.54 3.02 3.26
N THR A 90 -11.62 1.95 2.47
CA THR A 90 -12.76 1.73 1.57
C THR A 90 -14.06 1.59 2.36
N LEU A 91 -14.05 0.83 3.47
CA LEU A 91 -15.20 0.71 4.36
C LEU A 91 -15.51 2.03 5.10
N ASN A 92 -14.47 2.75 5.53
CA ASN A 92 -14.60 4.05 6.17
C ASN A 92 -15.18 5.14 5.25
N LEU A 93 -15.06 4.97 3.93
CA LEU A 93 -15.53 5.96 2.96
C LEU A 93 -17.04 6.23 3.10
N ASP A 94 -17.86 5.22 3.40
CA ASP A 94 -19.31 5.40 3.57
C ASP A 94 -19.64 6.29 4.78
N ASP A 95 -18.93 6.11 5.90
CA ASP A 95 -19.11 6.92 7.10
C ASP A 95 -18.55 8.34 6.90
N ALA A 96 -17.40 8.46 6.21
CA ALA A 96 -16.78 9.75 5.90
C ALA A 96 -17.63 10.63 4.98
N LEU A 97 -18.33 10.05 4.01
CA LEU A 97 -19.21 10.79 3.10
C LEU A 97 -20.54 11.22 3.75
N LYS A 98 -20.92 10.60 4.87
CA LYS A 98 -22.15 10.93 5.62
C LYS A 98 -21.90 11.82 6.84
N ASP A 99 -20.65 12.27 7.00
CA ASP A 99 -20.19 13.03 8.17
C ASP A 99 -20.58 12.38 9.51
N ARG A 100 -20.49 11.05 9.59
CA ARG A 100 -20.86 10.30 10.79
C ARG A 100 -19.72 10.30 11.80
N GLU A 101 -20.09 10.51 13.07
CA GLU A 101 -19.15 10.40 14.20
C GLU A 101 -18.69 8.96 14.50
N LYS A 102 -19.36 7.93 13.98
CA LYS A 102 -18.94 6.54 14.17
C LYS A 102 -17.74 6.23 13.28
N LEU A 103 -16.56 6.23 13.90
CA LEU A 103 -15.26 6.11 13.25
C LEU A 103 -14.64 4.71 13.39
N PHE A 104 -15.46 3.65 13.50
CA PHE A 104 -14.95 2.29 13.72
C PHE A 104 -13.90 1.89 12.67
N TYR A 105 -14.20 2.05 11.38
CA TYR A 105 -13.25 1.69 10.33
C TYR A 105 -12.07 2.65 10.22
N LYS A 106 -12.24 3.93 10.56
CA LYS A 106 -11.13 4.88 10.69
C LYS A 106 -10.16 4.46 11.81
N ASP A 107 -10.66 4.09 12.98
CA ASP A 107 -9.85 3.63 14.09
C ASP A 107 -9.10 2.33 13.75
N GLN A 108 -9.78 1.39 13.09
CA GLN A 108 -9.15 0.18 12.57
C GLN A 108 -8.06 0.52 11.55
N ALA A 109 -8.31 1.46 10.62
CA ALA A 109 -7.32 1.89 9.62
C ALA A 109 -6.09 2.54 10.27
N ILE A 110 -6.30 3.40 11.29
CA ILE A 110 -5.22 3.98 12.09
C ILE A 110 -4.39 2.89 12.76
N GLY A 111 -5.03 1.89 13.36
CA GLY A 111 -4.34 0.75 13.98
C GLY A 111 -3.50 -0.04 12.96
N ALA A 112 -4.08 -0.34 11.79
CA ALA A 112 -3.40 -1.07 10.72
C ALA A 112 -2.22 -0.29 10.14
N TYR A 113 -2.38 1.00 9.81
CA TYR A 113 -1.27 1.84 9.36
C TYR A 113 -0.18 2.00 10.42
N THR A 114 -0.54 2.11 11.70
CA THR A 114 0.44 2.16 12.80
C THR A 114 1.27 0.89 12.85
N LYS A 115 0.65 -0.29 12.69
CA LYS A 115 1.39 -1.55 12.59
C LYS A 115 2.30 -1.59 11.36
N SER A 116 1.79 -1.22 10.20
CA SER A 116 2.59 -1.16 8.96
C SER A 116 3.82 -0.26 9.14
N LEU A 117 3.61 0.96 9.65
CA LEU A 117 4.67 1.92 9.94
C LEU A 117 5.69 1.35 10.91
N ASN A 118 5.27 0.68 11.99
CA ASN A 118 6.19 0.07 12.95
C ASN A 118 7.06 -1.03 12.34
N TYR A 119 6.49 -1.90 11.50
CA TYR A 119 7.28 -2.92 10.79
C TYR A 119 8.23 -2.29 9.76
N GLY A 120 7.78 -1.26 9.06
CA GLY A 120 8.62 -0.48 8.15
C GLY A 120 9.78 0.23 8.86
N LEU A 121 9.53 0.85 10.01
CA LEU A 121 10.57 1.46 10.83
C LEU A 121 11.58 0.42 11.33
N LYS A 122 11.10 -0.76 11.77
CA LYS A 122 11.98 -1.86 12.17
C LYS A 122 12.84 -2.36 11.02
N TYR A 123 12.30 -2.41 9.80
CA TYR A 123 13.08 -2.70 8.59
C TYR A 123 14.17 -1.65 8.38
N LEU A 124 13.83 -0.36 8.41
CA LEU A 124 14.77 0.75 8.23
C LEU A 124 15.87 0.76 9.31
N GLU A 125 15.53 0.44 10.56
CA GLU A 125 16.50 0.34 11.65
C GLU A 125 17.57 -0.71 11.39
N ARG A 126 17.19 -1.84 10.78
CA ARG A 126 18.12 -2.89 10.38
C ARG A 126 19.06 -2.46 9.25
N LYS A 127 18.65 -1.47 8.45
CA LYS A 127 19.47 -0.81 7.43
C LYS A 127 20.27 0.38 8.00
N GLY A 128 20.18 0.63 9.31
CA GLY A 128 20.92 1.69 9.99
C GLY A 128 20.23 3.06 9.97
N ILE A 129 18.95 3.14 9.58
CA ILE A 129 18.14 4.37 9.62
C ILE A 129 17.23 4.29 10.85
N LYS A 130 17.49 5.11 11.86
CA LYS A 130 16.76 5.02 13.14
C LYS A 130 15.37 5.64 13.01
N LYS A 131 14.43 5.19 13.84
CA LYS A 131 13.12 5.86 13.99
C LYS A 131 13.26 7.37 14.26
N THR A 132 14.27 7.79 15.03
CA THR A 132 14.53 9.21 15.31
C THR A 132 14.87 10.02 14.06
N ASP A 133 15.46 9.39 13.04
CA ASP A 133 15.79 10.06 11.77
C ASP A 133 14.52 10.30 10.94
N VAL A 134 13.60 9.34 10.94
CA VAL A 134 12.29 9.47 10.26
C VAL A 134 11.38 10.49 10.94
N PHE A 135 11.41 10.58 12.28
CA PHE A 135 10.58 11.52 13.06
C PHE A 135 11.30 12.82 13.44
N SER A 136 12.49 13.08 12.90
CA SER A 136 13.23 14.32 13.08
C SER A 136 12.51 15.50 12.40
N LYS A 137 12.68 16.71 12.94
CA LYS A 137 12.18 17.94 12.28
C LYS A 137 12.94 18.24 10.98
N GLU A 138 14.17 17.76 10.89
CA GLU A 138 15.07 17.87 9.75
C GLU A 138 14.92 16.70 8.77
N ALA A 139 13.98 15.77 9.00
CA ALA A 139 13.81 14.56 8.19
C ALA A 139 13.65 14.88 6.69
N ALA A 140 12.94 15.95 6.34
CA ALA A 140 12.76 16.35 4.94
C ALA A 140 14.10 16.62 4.21
N ALA A 141 15.12 17.09 4.92
CA ALA A 141 16.44 17.40 4.36
C ALA A 141 17.43 16.23 4.52
N LYS A 142 17.43 15.55 5.67
CA LYS A 142 18.42 14.53 6.02
C LYS A 142 18.03 13.13 5.57
N LEU A 143 16.74 12.79 5.62
CA LEU A 143 16.28 11.44 5.30
C LEU A 143 16.57 11.03 3.86
N PRO A 144 16.41 11.89 2.82
CA PRO A 144 16.77 11.51 1.45
C PRO A 144 18.23 11.05 1.30
N ILE A 145 19.16 11.72 2.00
CA ILE A 145 20.60 11.38 1.99
C ILE A 145 20.80 10.00 2.64
N LEU A 146 20.21 9.77 3.81
CA LEU A 146 20.29 8.48 4.50
C LEU A 146 19.70 7.34 3.69
N LEU A 147 18.56 7.56 3.02
CA LEU A 147 17.94 6.56 2.16
C LEU A 147 18.85 6.21 0.98
N GLU A 148 19.49 7.20 0.34
CA GLU A 148 20.44 6.98 -0.75
C GLU A 148 21.70 6.23 -0.29
N GLU A 149 22.23 6.55 0.89
CA GLU A 149 23.46 5.95 1.42
C GLU A 149 23.28 4.51 1.92
N LYS A 150 22.07 4.15 2.36
CA LYS A 150 21.83 2.90 3.11
C LYS A 150 20.98 1.88 2.38
N LEU A 151 20.22 2.28 1.37
CA LEU A 151 19.20 1.45 0.74
C LEU A 151 19.47 1.26 -0.75
N ASP A 152 18.93 0.17 -1.30
CA ASP A 152 18.99 -0.18 -2.71
C ASP A 152 17.60 -0.52 -3.28
N SER A 153 17.56 -0.95 -4.54
CA SER A 153 16.27 -1.20 -5.23
C SER A 153 15.40 -2.29 -4.59
N ASP A 154 15.97 -3.20 -3.79
CA ASP A 154 15.21 -4.26 -3.11
C ASP A 154 14.43 -3.72 -1.90
N ASP A 155 14.82 -2.56 -1.37
CA ASP A 155 14.19 -1.94 -0.20
C ASP A 155 12.90 -1.16 -0.52
N LYS A 156 12.59 -0.97 -1.81
CA LYS A 156 11.43 -0.16 -2.30
C LYS A 156 10.13 -0.50 -1.60
N THR A 157 9.83 -1.78 -1.42
CA THR A 157 8.57 -2.22 -0.77
C THR A 157 8.46 -1.70 0.66
N ALA A 158 9.49 -1.92 1.47
CA ALA A 158 9.46 -1.47 2.86
C ALA A 158 9.37 0.06 2.95
N VAL A 159 10.16 0.78 2.14
CA VAL A 159 10.16 2.25 2.13
C VAL A 159 8.82 2.81 1.67
N PHE A 160 8.25 2.28 0.59
CA PHE A 160 6.96 2.72 0.05
C PHE A 160 5.86 2.57 1.07
N PHE A 161 5.72 1.39 1.69
CA PHE A 161 4.64 1.16 2.65
C PHE A 161 4.88 1.87 4.00
N THR A 162 6.13 2.19 4.34
CA THR A 162 6.44 3.11 5.45
C THR A 162 5.93 4.52 5.15
N GLY A 163 6.25 5.05 3.96
CA GLY A 163 5.82 6.36 3.50
C GLY A 163 4.30 6.46 3.35
N GLN A 164 3.68 5.47 2.71
CA GLN A 164 2.23 5.35 2.56
C GLN A 164 1.54 5.35 3.93
N SER A 165 2.02 4.55 4.88
CA SER A 165 1.39 4.44 6.19
C SER A 165 1.51 5.72 7.01
N LEU A 166 2.67 6.38 6.97
CA LEU A 166 2.82 7.68 7.60
C LEU A 166 1.89 8.72 6.95
N GLY A 167 1.78 8.74 5.62
CA GLY A 167 0.84 9.58 4.89
C GLY A 167 -0.62 9.29 5.22
N GLY A 168 -1.00 8.01 5.31
CA GLY A 168 -2.34 7.57 5.70
C GLY A 168 -2.71 8.00 7.12
N LEU A 169 -1.79 7.85 8.08
CA LEU A 169 -1.98 8.32 9.45
C LEU A 169 -2.19 9.84 9.51
N ILE A 170 -1.41 10.61 8.75
CA ILE A 170 -1.57 12.07 8.64
C ILE A 170 -2.95 12.42 8.06
N ASN A 171 -3.35 11.73 6.99
CA ASN A 171 -4.62 12.02 6.32
C ASN A 171 -5.85 11.64 7.17
N LEU A 172 -5.76 10.56 7.97
CA LEU A 172 -6.84 10.15 8.86
C LEU A 172 -6.89 10.98 10.16
N GLN A 173 -5.77 11.54 10.60
CA GLN A 173 -5.66 12.30 11.85
C GLN A 173 -5.27 13.76 11.60
N LYS A 174 -6.08 14.47 10.80
CA LYS A 174 -5.82 15.85 10.35
C LYS A 174 -5.72 16.89 11.48
N GLU A 175 -6.17 16.56 12.68
CA GLU A 175 -6.08 17.41 13.88
C GLU A 175 -4.81 17.12 14.71
N ASN A 176 -4.09 16.05 14.40
CA ASN A 176 -2.87 15.68 15.12
C ASN A 176 -1.67 16.48 14.59
N VAL A 177 -1.42 17.64 15.19
CA VAL A 177 -0.32 18.56 14.83
C VAL A 177 1.05 17.85 14.80
N LEU A 178 1.28 16.90 15.71
CA LEU A 178 2.53 16.13 15.74
C LEU A 178 2.71 15.30 14.47
N LEU A 179 1.66 14.64 13.97
CA LEU A 179 1.71 13.90 12.70
C LEU A 179 1.81 14.83 11.51
N ILE A 180 1.08 15.95 11.49
CA ILE A 180 1.17 16.96 10.41
C ILE A 180 2.62 17.45 10.24
N SER A 181 3.35 17.63 11.34
CA SER A 181 4.77 17.99 11.30
C SER A 181 5.70 16.93 10.71
N ARG A 182 5.17 15.77 10.28
CA ARG A 182 5.90 14.67 9.63
C ARG A 182 5.58 14.51 8.15
N ILE A 183 4.80 15.41 7.54
CA ILE A 183 4.52 15.42 6.10
C ILE A 183 5.81 15.36 5.27
N GLY A 184 6.85 16.10 5.67
CA GLY A 184 8.14 16.11 4.98
C GLY A 184 8.83 14.74 4.98
N ALA A 185 8.75 13.99 6.08
CA ALA A 185 9.31 12.65 6.18
C ALA A 185 8.54 11.64 5.31
N ALA A 186 7.19 11.69 5.34
CA ALA A 186 6.36 10.87 4.47
C ALA A 186 6.70 11.12 2.99
N LYS A 187 6.84 12.40 2.61
CA LYS A 187 7.23 12.78 1.24
C LYS A 187 8.62 12.26 0.87
N ALA A 188 9.61 12.39 1.76
CA ALA A 188 10.97 11.92 1.50
C ALA A 188 11.02 10.40 1.25
N LEU A 189 10.29 9.60 2.03
CA LEU A 189 10.16 8.15 1.83
C LEU A 189 9.53 7.84 0.47
N MET A 190 8.43 8.51 0.14
CA MET A 190 7.73 8.30 -1.13
C MET A 190 8.57 8.75 -2.33
N ASP A 191 9.20 9.92 -2.27
CA ASP A 191 10.06 10.46 -3.32
C ASP A 191 11.18 9.48 -3.67
N TRP A 192 11.84 8.90 -2.65
CA TRP A 192 12.95 7.98 -2.87
C TRP A 192 12.53 6.76 -3.70
N VAL A 193 11.33 6.22 -3.46
CA VAL A 193 10.78 5.11 -4.27
C VAL A 193 10.34 5.61 -5.64
N CYS A 194 9.57 6.70 -5.71
CA CYS A 194 8.93 7.15 -6.94
C CYS A 194 9.91 7.72 -7.96
N GLN A 195 11.07 8.23 -7.54
CA GLN A 195 12.15 8.63 -8.44
C GLN A 195 12.85 7.42 -9.10
N ARG A 196 12.80 6.25 -8.47
CA ARG A 196 13.39 5.01 -9.00
C ARG A 196 12.41 4.21 -9.83
N ASP A 197 11.14 4.23 -9.46
CA ASP A 197 10.10 3.41 -10.07
C ASP A 197 8.74 4.12 -9.94
N MET A 198 8.41 4.90 -10.97
CA MET A 198 7.15 5.66 -11.00
C MET A 198 5.92 4.75 -11.18
N ASP A 199 6.11 3.55 -11.72
CA ASP A 199 5.06 2.55 -11.96
C ASP A 199 4.91 1.55 -10.79
N PHE A 200 5.65 1.75 -9.70
CA PHE A 200 5.61 0.90 -8.52
C PHE A 200 4.18 0.73 -7.98
N GLU A 201 3.84 -0.52 -7.60
CA GLU A 201 2.50 -0.92 -7.14
C GLU A 201 1.37 -0.45 -8.07
N GLY A 202 1.52 -0.69 -9.38
CA GLY A 202 0.49 -0.36 -10.37
C GLY A 202 0.37 1.15 -10.66
N GLY A 203 1.45 1.91 -10.45
CA GLY A 203 1.47 3.36 -10.63
C GLY A 203 0.99 4.14 -9.41
N ALA A 204 1.08 3.57 -8.21
CA ALA A 204 0.68 4.24 -6.97
C ALA A 204 1.50 5.52 -6.70
N CYS A 205 2.73 5.61 -7.23
CA CYS A 205 3.55 6.82 -7.16
C CYS A 205 2.96 8.02 -7.92
N HIS A 206 2.37 7.79 -9.09
CA HIS A 206 1.62 8.83 -9.81
C HIS A 206 0.44 9.35 -8.99
N LEU A 207 -0.33 8.43 -8.38
CA LEU A 207 -1.46 8.77 -7.54
C LEU A 207 -1.04 9.47 -6.25
N PHE A 208 0.08 9.09 -5.66
CA PHE A 208 0.66 9.78 -4.51
C PHE A 208 0.92 11.25 -4.83
N TYR A 209 1.61 11.57 -5.93
CA TYR A 209 1.89 12.97 -6.28
C TYR A 209 0.60 13.75 -6.60
N ALA A 210 -0.36 13.13 -7.28
CA ALA A 210 -1.64 13.76 -7.56
C ALA A 210 -2.40 14.09 -6.25
N LEU A 211 -2.45 13.14 -5.32
CA LEU A 211 -3.07 13.30 -4.01
C LEU A 211 -2.32 14.32 -3.14
N TYR A 212 -0.99 14.25 -3.10
CA TYR A 212 -0.14 15.13 -2.33
C TYR A 212 -0.34 16.61 -2.72
N GLU A 213 -0.50 16.88 -4.01
CA GLU A 213 -0.78 18.23 -4.51
C GLU A 213 -2.24 18.64 -4.26
N ALA A 214 -3.20 17.73 -4.44
CA ALA A 214 -4.63 18.04 -4.33
C ALA A 214 -5.15 18.17 -2.89
N SER A 215 -4.64 17.37 -1.96
CA SER A 215 -5.19 17.27 -0.59
C SER A 215 -4.41 18.04 0.46
N ARG A 216 -3.23 18.55 0.14
CA ARG A 216 -2.44 19.36 1.07
C ARG A 216 -3.06 20.77 1.20
N PRO A 217 -3.17 21.33 2.42
CA PRO A 217 -3.64 22.70 2.59
C PRO A 217 -2.83 23.71 1.77
N ALA A 218 -3.50 24.70 1.16
CA ALA A 218 -2.85 25.73 0.35
C ALA A 218 -1.76 26.49 1.13
N MET A 219 -2.01 26.79 2.41
CA MET A 219 -1.03 27.44 3.30
C MET A 219 0.26 26.63 3.52
N LEU A 220 0.20 25.32 3.32
CA LEU A 220 1.36 24.45 3.37
C LEU A 220 1.99 24.27 1.99
N GLY A 221 1.43 24.81 0.91
CA GLY A 221 1.94 24.68 -0.46
C GLY A 221 1.29 23.55 -1.26
N GLY A 222 0.06 23.15 -0.92
CA GLY A 222 -0.76 22.34 -1.82
C GLY A 222 -1.19 23.12 -3.06
N ASN A 223 -1.29 22.43 -4.20
CA ASN A 223 -1.70 22.99 -5.47
C ASN A 223 -2.74 22.09 -6.13
N LEU A 224 -3.99 22.45 -5.89
CA LEU A 224 -5.15 21.72 -6.36
C LEU A 224 -5.17 21.53 -7.89
N GLU A 225 -4.89 22.59 -8.67
CA GLU A 225 -4.85 22.53 -10.14
C GLU A 225 -3.71 21.65 -10.66
N LYS A 226 -2.57 21.63 -9.96
CA LYS A 226 -1.47 20.69 -10.26
C LYS A 226 -1.91 19.26 -9.99
N GLY A 227 -2.57 19.01 -8.85
CA GLY A 227 -3.16 17.71 -8.52
C GLY A 227 -4.13 17.21 -9.60
N LYS A 228 -5.04 18.08 -10.06
CA LYS A 228 -5.94 17.80 -11.20
C LYS A 228 -5.20 17.32 -12.44
N LYS A 229 -4.16 18.06 -12.84
CA LYS A 229 -3.36 17.76 -14.03
C LYS A 229 -2.67 16.40 -13.89
N LEU A 230 -2.12 16.10 -12.71
CA LEU A 230 -1.49 14.81 -12.42
C LEU A 230 -2.49 13.65 -12.48
N PHE A 231 -3.67 13.80 -11.87
CA PHE A 231 -4.74 12.79 -11.98
C PHE A 231 -5.17 12.56 -13.43
N LYS A 232 -5.46 13.64 -14.18
CA LYS A 232 -5.89 13.53 -15.59
C LYS A 232 -4.80 12.92 -16.46
N LYS A 233 -3.51 13.22 -16.20
CA LYS A 233 -2.38 12.58 -16.87
C LYS A 233 -2.37 11.07 -16.61
N PHE A 234 -2.43 10.65 -15.34
CA PHE A 234 -2.45 9.24 -14.98
C PHE A 234 -3.62 8.48 -15.60
N ILE A 235 -4.83 9.03 -15.55
CA ILE A 235 -6.03 8.41 -16.15
C ILE A 235 -5.86 8.21 -17.66
N LYS A 236 -5.18 9.13 -18.35
CA LYS A 236 -4.91 9.04 -19.79
C LYS A 236 -3.84 7.98 -20.11
N GLU A 237 -2.77 7.93 -19.32
CA GLU A 237 -1.62 7.05 -19.56
C GLU A 237 -1.88 5.61 -19.07
N HIS A 238 -2.72 5.44 -18.05
CA HIS A 238 -3.05 4.15 -17.44
C HIS A 238 -4.57 3.89 -17.43
N PRO A 239 -5.24 3.84 -18.60
CA PRO A 239 -6.70 3.77 -18.68
C PRO A 239 -7.31 2.51 -18.05
N TYR A 240 -6.52 1.44 -17.92
CA TYR A 240 -6.94 0.16 -17.32
C TYR A 240 -6.72 0.09 -15.80
N ASN A 241 -6.10 1.11 -15.19
CA ASN A 241 -6.08 1.27 -13.74
C ASN A 241 -7.21 2.23 -13.32
N LEU A 242 -8.39 1.67 -13.06
CA LEU A 242 -9.61 2.40 -12.73
C LEU A 242 -9.53 3.10 -11.37
N LEU A 243 -8.61 2.67 -10.50
CA LEU A 243 -8.35 3.33 -9.22
C LEU A 243 -7.93 4.78 -9.41
N GLY A 244 -7.23 5.11 -10.50
CA GLY A 244 -6.83 6.49 -10.78
C GLY A 244 -8.03 7.41 -11.00
N ARG A 245 -9.05 6.93 -11.72
CA ARG A 245 -10.27 7.71 -11.98
C ARG A 245 -11.14 7.84 -10.73
N VAL A 246 -11.28 6.76 -9.95
CA VAL A 246 -11.99 6.81 -8.66
C VAL A 246 -11.28 7.73 -7.67
N SER A 247 -9.95 7.69 -7.61
CA SER A 247 -9.15 8.59 -6.75
C SER A 247 -9.30 10.05 -7.18
N TYR A 248 -9.35 10.33 -8.49
CA TYR A 248 -9.61 11.68 -9.00
C TYR A 248 -10.99 12.18 -8.56
N ILE A 249 -12.03 11.33 -8.65
CA ILE A 249 -13.36 11.66 -8.13
C ILE A 249 -13.28 11.98 -6.63
N GLN A 250 -12.71 11.06 -5.85
CA GLN A 250 -12.69 11.13 -4.39
C GLN A 250 -11.91 12.34 -3.86
N TYR A 251 -10.73 12.63 -4.40
CA TYR A 251 -9.79 13.59 -3.83
C TYR A 251 -9.72 14.93 -4.55
N TYR A 252 -10.41 15.08 -5.69
CA TYR A 252 -10.50 16.36 -6.40
C TYR A 252 -11.95 16.73 -6.71
N VAL A 253 -12.71 15.88 -7.39
CA VAL A 253 -14.04 16.26 -7.91
C VAL A 253 -15.05 16.49 -6.78
N ILE A 254 -15.11 15.57 -5.83
CA ILE A 254 -16.00 15.68 -4.66
C ILE A 254 -15.65 16.92 -3.81
N PRO A 255 -14.37 17.14 -3.41
CA PRO A 255 -14.00 18.37 -2.70
C PRO A 255 -14.31 19.68 -3.44
N MET A 256 -14.31 19.64 -4.78
CA MET A 256 -14.67 20.79 -5.62
C MET A 256 -16.17 20.95 -5.85
N MET A 257 -16.98 19.98 -5.44
CA MET A 257 -18.42 19.91 -5.73
C MET A 257 -18.73 20.09 -7.23
N ASP A 258 -17.84 19.58 -8.10
CA ASP A 258 -17.97 19.73 -9.55
C ASP A 258 -18.84 18.61 -10.13
N GLU A 259 -20.16 18.81 -10.09
CA GLU A 259 -21.17 17.85 -10.58
C GLU A 259 -21.01 17.50 -12.08
N VAL A 260 -20.55 18.46 -12.89
CA VAL A 260 -20.39 18.28 -14.34
C VAL A 260 -19.22 17.35 -14.62
N GLU A 261 -18.06 17.60 -13.98
CA GLU A 261 -16.92 16.69 -14.07
C GLU A 261 -17.26 15.34 -13.42
N TYR A 262 -18.03 15.31 -12.32
CA TYR A 262 -18.49 14.07 -11.70
C TYR A 262 -19.30 13.21 -12.68
N ALA A 263 -20.33 13.77 -13.33
CA ALA A 263 -21.17 13.07 -14.29
C ALA A 263 -20.34 12.46 -15.42
N LYS A 264 -19.37 13.21 -15.95
CA LYS A 264 -18.45 12.74 -16.99
C LYS A 264 -17.58 11.57 -16.53
N GLN A 265 -16.99 11.67 -15.34
CA GLN A 265 -16.12 10.61 -14.81
C GLN A 265 -16.91 9.35 -14.45
N ARG A 266 -18.11 9.53 -13.88
CA ARG A 266 -19.07 8.47 -13.57
C ARG A 266 -19.47 7.67 -14.79
N GLU A 267 -19.85 8.34 -15.88
CA GLU A 267 -20.27 7.67 -17.12
C GLU A 267 -19.14 6.80 -17.70
N ALA A 268 -17.90 7.30 -17.65
CA ALA A 268 -16.73 6.53 -18.04
C ALA A 268 -16.54 5.30 -17.13
N LEU A 269 -16.64 5.45 -15.81
CA LEU A 269 -16.49 4.33 -14.87
C LEU A 269 -17.55 3.25 -15.05
N ILE A 270 -18.82 3.63 -15.25
CA ILE A 270 -19.91 2.66 -15.48
C ILE A 270 -19.59 1.79 -16.71
N ARG A 271 -19.15 2.42 -17.80
CA ARG A 271 -18.75 1.68 -19.00
C ARG A 271 -17.57 0.75 -18.73
N GLU A 272 -16.48 1.28 -18.16
CA GLU A 272 -15.26 0.50 -17.94
C GLU A 272 -15.48 -0.64 -16.94
N PHE A 273 -16.21 -0.43 -15.83
CA PHE A 273 -16.53 -1.49 -14.89
C PHE A 273 -17.43 -2.57 -15.51
N SER A 274 -18.39 -2.20 -16.37
CA SER A 274 -19.22 -3.19 -17.09
C SER A 274 -18.38 -4.13 -17.98
N ILE A 275 -17.21 -3.68 -18.45
CA ILE A 275 -16.25 -4.48 -19.21
C ILE A 275 -15.36 -5.25 -18.24
N TRP A 276 -14.70 -4.56 -17.29
CA TRP A 276 -13.75 -5.17 -16.37
C TRP A 276 -14.37 -6.26 -15.51
N GLU A 277 -15.61 -6.13 -15.03
CA GLU A 277 -16.23 -7.16 -14.19
C GLU A 277 -16.34 -8.53 -14.89
N LYS A 278 -16.32 -8.55 -16.24
CA LYS A 278 -16.30 -9.77 -17.05
C LYS A 278 -14.99 -10.54 -16.97
N VAL A 279 -13.91 -10.01 -16.38
CA VAL A 279 -12.66 -10.79 -16.13
C VAL A 279 -12.91 -12.00 -15.22
N LYS A 280 -13.98 -11.96 -14.42
CA LYS A 280 -14.42 -13.09 -13.59
C LYS A 280 -15.22 -14.15 -14.36
N ASN A 281 -15.63 -13.84 -15.59
CA ASN A 281 -16.46 -14.72 -16.42
C ASN A 281 -15.58 -15.49 -17.41
N ALA A 282 -15.39 -16.78 -17.16
CA ALA A 282 -14.60 -17.68 -18.00
C ALA A 282 -15.14 -17.84 -19.44
N GLY A 283 -16.42 -17.50 -19.69
CA GLY A 283 -17.06 -17.55 -21.01
C GLY A 283 -17.23 -16.19 -21.69
N ALA A 284 -16.59 -15.12 -21.20
CA ALA A 284 -16.74 -13.80 -21.81
C ALA A 284 -16.16 -13.75 -23.23
N GLN A 285 -17.00 -13.44 -24.23
CA GLN A 285 -16.61 -13.28 -25.64
C GLN A 285 -16.39 -11.81 -26.05
N ASP A 286 -16.33 -10.89 -25.09
CA ASP A 286 -16.18 -9.46 -25.35
C ASP A 286 -14.68 -9.13 -25.52
N SER A 287 -14.27 -8.80 -26.75
CA SER A 287 -12.86 -8.50 -27.10
C SER A 287 -12.27 -7.34 -26.29
N ARG A 288 -13.09 -6.45 -25.73
CA ARG A 288 -12.61 -5.35 -24.87
C ARG A 288 -12.06 -5.85 -23.54
N VAL A 289 -12.53 -7.01 -23.07
CA VAL A 289 -12.10 -7.66 -21.82
C VAL A 289 -10.64 -8.13 -21.92
N GLU A 290 -10.16 -8.45 -23.12
CA GLU A 290 -8.78 -8.92 -23.34
C GLU A 290 -7.73 -7.93 -22.82
N ASN A 291 -7.99 -6.62 -22.93
CA ASN A 291 -7.07 -5.60 -22.45
C ASN A 291 -6.91 -5.63 -20.92
N TYR A 292 -7.98 -5.97 -20.21
CA TYR A 292 -7.97 -6.18 -18.77
C TYR A 292 -7.35 -7.52 -18.39
N LEU A 293 -7.65 -8.61 -19.12
CA LEU A 293 -7.04 -9.92 -18.87
C LEU A 293 -5.51 -9.88 -19.01
N LYS A 294 -4.99 -9.18 -20.02
CA LYS A 294 -3.53 -8.93 -20.21
C LYS A 294 -2.91 -8.13 -19.06
N ARG A 295 -3.73 -7.45 -18.25
CA ARG A 295 -3.33 -6.60 -17.13
C ARG A 295 -3.90 -7.11 -15.81
N GLY A 296 -3.96 -8.44 -15.66
CA GLY A 296 -4.46 -9.08 -14.45
C GLY A 296 -3.83 -8.53 -13.17
N HIS A 297 -2.56 -8.12 -13.19
CA HIS A 297 -1.87 -7.48 -12.06
C HIS A 297 -2.51 -6.17 -11.56
N LEU A 298 -3.52 -5.62 -12.25
CA LEU A 298 -4.30 -4.45 -11.81
C LEU A 298 -5.66 -4.83 -11.21
N ASN A 299 -6.03 -6.10 -11.19
CA ASN A 299 -7.36 -6.55 -10.79
C ASN A 299 -7.71 -6.13 -9.37
N LEU A 300 -6.80 -6.27 -8.41
CA LEU A 300 -7.07 -5.88 -7.04
C LEU A 300 -7.31 -4.37 -6.91
N PHE A 301 -6.52 -3.56 -7.63
CA PHE A 301 -6.69 -2.10 -7.67
C PHE A 301 -8.05 -1.72 -8.27
N ASN A 302 -8.46 -2.39 -9.34
CA ASN A 302 -9.76 -2.19 -9.97
C ASN A 302 -10.92 -2.70 -9.09
N ALA A 303 -10.72 -3.77 -8.33
CA ALA A 303 -11.71 -4.27 -7.37
C ALA A 303 -11.92 -3.29 -6.22
N ILE A 304 -10.84 -2.74 -5.65
CA ILE A 304 -10.90 -1.65 -4.66
C ILE A 304 -11.60 -0.43 -5.25
N ALA A 305 -11.25 -0.05 -6.48
CA ALA A 305 -11.87 1.09 -7.17
C ALA A 305 -13.38 0.89 -7.36
N ASN A 306 -13.81 -0.30 -7.77
CA ASN A 306 -15.22 -0.62 -7.97
C ASN A 306 -16.02 -0.50 -6.66
N GLU A 307 -15.50 -1.05 -5.56
CA GLU A 307 -16.17 -0.95 -4.26
C GLU A 307 -16.23 0.49 -3.73
N ARG A 308 -15.14 1.26 -3.87
CA ARG A 308 -15.16 2.70 -3.54
C ARG A 308 -16.16 3.47 -4.42
N PHE A 309 -16.24 3.16 -5.71
CA PHE A 309 -17.17 3.80 -6.62
C PHE A 309 -18.63 3.48 -6.25
N LYS A 310 -18.96 2.23 -5.90
CA LYS A 310 -20.30 1.85 -5.41
C LYS A 310 -20.68 2.63 -4.15
N ILE A 311 -19.74 2.85 -3.23
CA ILE A 311 -19.96 3.64 -2.01
C ILE A 311 -20.21 5.11 -2.36
N ILE A 312 -19.44 5.69 -3.29
CA ILE A 312 -19.65 7.06 -3.75
C ILE A 312 -21.04 7.19 -4.40
N GLU A 313 -21.40 6.28 -5.29
CA GLU A 313 -22.70 6.28 -5.98
C GLU A 313 -23.88 6.15 -5.01
N LYS A 314 -23.76 5.28 -4.01
CA LYS A 314 -24.77 5.14 -2.95
C LYS A 314 -25.00 6.43 -2.16
N ASN A 315 -24.00 7.30 -2.11
CA ASN A 315 -24.02 8.54 -1.34
C ASN A 315 -24.09 9.79 -2.22
N LYS A 316 -24.31 9.67 -3.53
CA LYS A 316 -24.25 10.78 -4.47
C LYS A 316 -25.11 11.97 -4.04
N ASP A 317 -26.35 11.73 -3.62
CA ASP A 317 -27.31 12.78 -3.22
C ASP A 317 -26.96 13.46 -1.88
N ASN A 318 -26.03 12.88 -1.10
CA ASN A 318 -25.48 13.53 0.09
C ASN A 318 -24.20 14.33 -0.23
N ILE A 319 -23.59 14.09 -1.38
CA ILE A 319 -22.32 14.71 -1.80
C ILE A 319 -22.58 15.98 -2.60
N PHE A 320 -23.57 15.94 -3.49
CA PHE A 320 -24.00 17.01 -4.39
C PHE A 320 -25.49 17.27 -4.16
#